data_AF-O26992-F1
#
_entry.id   AF-O26992-F1
#
_cell.length_a   1.000
_cell.length_b   1.000
_cell.length_c   1.000
_cell.angle_alpha   90.00
_cell.angle_beta   90.00
_cell.angle_gamma   90.00
#
_symmetry.space_group_name_H-M   'P 1'
#
loop_
_entity.id
_entity.type
_entity.pdbx_description
1 polymer ?
#
loop_
_entity_poly.entity_id
_entity_poly.type
_entity_poly.pdbx_seq_one_letter_code
_entity_poly.pdbx_strand_id
1 'polypeptide(L)'
;MRDRRDMESYLNEQMERLRGKLDIYLLHNLKMDSWLALKDMGVLEFLDSLRDEGIYAGFSFHDTADVFFDIFDAYDWDLVQVQHNIVDDEQANPATIAHARSQGAGTVIMEPLRGGSLVRNIPPEVMEIYEMAGRPRKPVEWCLRYLWDMDAVDVVLSGMSSISEVKENIKIASSPEELTEDDHAILREVKRAYRMRKTVPCSECGYCMPCPEGVDIPRNLRLLNDIYRFMSTRGVRTEYRKIMGEAERASNCSGCGSCMPCPQMIDIPSELRRLHEKLG
;
A
#
# COMPACT_ATOMS: atom_id res chain seq x y z
N MET A 1 -12.24 -19.67 5.45
CA MET A 1 -11.92 -20.04 6.83
C MET A 1 -13.15 -19.82 7.69
N ARG A 2 -13.55 -20.84 8.44
CA ARG A 2 -14.78 -20.87 9.25
C ARG A 2 -14.49 -21.18 10.71
N ASP A 3 -13.42 -21.92 11.00
CA ASP A 3 -12.96 -22.22 12.35
C ASP A 3 -11.44 -22.49 12.37
N ARG A 4 -10.87 -22.68 13.57
CA ARG A 4 -9.45 -22.94 13.80
C ARG A 4 -8.87 -24.10 12.98
N ARG A 5 -9.64 -25.18 12.72
CA ARG A 5 -9.12 -26.34 11.97
C ARG A 5 -8.82 -25.99 10.52
N ASP A 6 -9.53 -25.00 9.97
CA ASP A 6 -9.20 -24.47 8.65
C ASP A 6 -7.81 -23.80 8.66
N MET A 7 -7.41 -23.11 9.75
CA MET A 7 -6.07 -22.48 9.87
C MET A 7 -4.96 -23.53 9.80
N GLU A 8 -5.11 -24.62 10.56
CA GLU A 8 -4.18 -25.76 10.55
C GLU A 8 -4.11 -26.40 9.16
N SER A 9 -5.27 -26.56 8.49
CA SER A 9 -5.31 -27.07 7.11
C SER A 9 -4.57 -26.15 6.14
N TYR A 10 -4.73 -24.83 6.24
CA TYR A 10 -4.01 -23.88 5.39
C TYR A 10 -2.51 -23.91 5.64
N LEU A 11 -2.09 -23.97 6.91
CA LEU A 11 -0.67 -24.09 7.27
C LEU A 11 -0.06 -25.36 6.67
N ASN A 12 -0.74 -26.51 6.79
CA ASN A 12 -0.25 -27.76 6.22
C ASN A 12 -0.07 -27.68 4.70
N GLU A 13 -1.02 -27.10 3.98
CA GLU A 13 -0.92 -26.89 2.52
C GLU A 13 0.24 -25.93 2.17
N GLN A 14 0.44 -24.86 2.96
CA GLN A 14 1.54 -23.92 2.78
C GLN A 14 2.90 -24.61 3.01
N MET A 15 3.03 -25.44 4.03
CA MET A 15 4.25 -26.19 4.34
C MET A 15 4.58 -27.24 3.27
N GLU A 16 3.58 -27.94 2.74
CA GLU A 16 3.75 -28.88 1.62
C GLU A 16 4.33 -28.19 0.38
N ARG A 17 3.88 -26.96 0.09
CA ARG A 17 4.36 -26.15 -1.03
C ARG A 17 5.75 -25.56 -0.79
N LEU A 18 6.01 -25.05 0.41
CA LEU A 18 7.26 -24.37 0.75
C LEU A 18 8.46 -25.31 0.65
N ARG A 19 8.28 -26.60 0.98
CA ARG A 19 9.34 -27.62 1.01
C ARG A 19 10.58 -27.17 1.79
N GLY A 20 10.37 -26.46 2.89
CA GLY A 20 11.41 -25.84 3.70
C GLY A 20 10.90 -25.46 5.09
N LYS A 21 11.76 -24.78 5.86
CA LYS A 21 11.39 -24.25 7.18
C LYS A 21 10.59 -22.95 7.01
N LEU A 22 9.57 -22.79 7.84
CA LEU A 22 8.87 -21.54 8.02
C LEU A 22 9.43 -20.83 9.25
N ASP A 23 9.89 -19.59 9.09
CA ASP A 23 10.43 -18.78 10.19
C ASP A 23 9.43 -17.72 10.68
N ILE A 24 8.57 -17.22 9.79
CA ILE A 24 7.60 -16.16 10.07
C ILE A 24 6.25 -16.53 9.46
N TYR A 25 5.18 -16.42 10.23
CA TYR A 25 3.80 -16.53 9.77
C TYR A 25 3.08 -15.17 9.86
N LEU A 26 2.53 -14.71 8.74
CA LEU A 26 1.79 -13.44 8.68
C LEU A 26 0.29 -13.68 8.48
N LEU A 27 -0.54 -13.06 9.32
CA LEU A 27 -1.94 -12.85 9.00
C LEU A 27 -2.04 -11.83 7.86
N HIS A 28 -2.60 -12.26 6.73
CA HIS A 28 -2.59 -11.44 5.52
C HIS A 28 -3.79 -10.50 5.47
N ASN A 29 -3.55 -9.27 5.01
CA ASN A 29 -4.58 -8.30 4.66
C ASN A 29 -5.51 -7.94 5.84
N LEU A 30 -4.92 -7.68 7.00
CA LEU A 30 -5.68 -7.30 8.19
C LEU A 30 -6.27 -5.90 8.04
N LYS A 31 -7.57 -5.88 8.32
CA LYS A 31 -8.48 -4.75 8.41
C LYS A 31 -9.37 -4.97 9.62
N MET A 32 -10.15 -3.96 10.03
CA MET A 32 -10.98 -4.11 11.24
C MET A 32 -11.93 -5.31 11.14
N ASP A 33 -12.60 -5.51 10.00
CA ASP A 33 -13.54 -6.61 9.79
C ASP A 33 -12.87 -7.99 9.77
N SER A 34 -11.77 -8.14 9.04
CA SER A 34 -11.02 -9.39 8.99
C SER A 34 -10.35 -9.72 10.32
N TRP A 35 -9.90 -8.71 11.07
CA TRP A 35 -9.35 -8.88 12.40
C TRP A 35 -10.36 -9.44 13.39
N LEU A 36 -11.54 -8.81 13.48
CA LEU A 36 -12.60 -9.27 14.38
C LEU A 36 -13.03 -10.70 14.05
N ALA A 37 -13.20 -11.01 12.76
CA ALA A 37 -13.56 -12.36 12.32
C ALA A 37 -12.49 -13.41 12.70
N LEU A 38 -11.21 -13.08 12.57
CA LEU A 38 -10.11 -13.98 12.93
C LEU A 38 -10.01 -14.18 14.44
N LYS A 39 -10.18 -13.12 15.24
CA LYS A 39 -10.25 -13.21 16.70
C LYS A 39 -11.36 -14.16 17.14
N ASP A 40 -12.56 -14.01 16.58
CA ASP A 40 -13.70 -14.87 16.91
C ASP A 40 -13.47 -16.35 16.53
N MET A 41 -12.57 -16.61 15.58
CA MET A 41 -12.16 -17.96 15.17
C MET A 41 -11.01 -18.56 15.99
N GLY A 42 -10.48 -17.83 16.99
CA GLY A 42 -9.38 -18.30 17.83
C GLY A 42 -8.01 -18.22 17.15
N VAL A 43 -7.77 -17.17 16.35
CA VAL A 43 -6.49 -16.97 15.65
C VAL A 43 -5.32 -16.75 16.61
N LEU A 44 -5.55 -16.17 17.79
CA LEU A 44 -4.49 -15.85 18.74
C LEU A 44 -3.88 -17.14 19.31
N GLU A 45 -4.72 -18.08 19.73
CA GLU A 45 -4.27 -19.38 20.22
C GLU A 45 -3.60 -20.23 19.13
N PHE A 46 -3.96 -20.00 17.86
CA PHE A 46 -3.26 -20.57 16.73
C PHE A 46 -1.86 -19.97 16.59
N LEU A 47 -1.74 -18.63 16.63
CA LEU A 47 -0.43 -17.96 16.56
C LEU A 47 0.48 -18.31 17.75
N ASP A 48 -0.07 -18.39 18.96
CA ASP A 48 0.68 -18.83 20.15
C ASP A 48 1.27 -20.24 19.94
N SER A 49 0.50 -21.16 19.35
CA SER A 49 1.02 -22.51 19.04
C SER A 49 2.17 -22.51 18.02
N LEU A 50 2.18 -21.55 17.08
CA LEU A 50 3.30 -21.39 16.15
C LEU A 50 4.53 -20.78 16.85
N ARG A 51 4.32 -19.84 17.77
CA ARG A 51 5.41 -19.25 18.57
C ARG A 51 6.07 -20.30 19.47
N ASP A 52 5.30 -21.23 20.04
CA ASP A 52 5.84 -22.36 20.82
C ASP A 52 6.76 -23.27 19.97
N GLU A 53 6.55 -23.32 18.65
CA GLU A 53 7.40 -24.03 17.68
C GLU A 53 8.59 -23.18 17.16
N GLY A 54 8.72 -21.94 17.63
CA GLY A 54 9.77 -21.01 17.24
C GLY A 54 9.51 -20.29 15.91
N ILE A 55 8.24 -20.18 15.49
CA ILE A 55 7.80 -19.41 14.32
C ILE A 55 7.30 -18.06 14.80
N TYR A 56 7.87 -16.97 14.28
CA TYR A 56 7.43 -15.61 14.63
C TYR A 56 6.07 -15.29 14.02
N ALA A 57 5.22 -14.61 14.80
CA ALA A 57 3.87 -14.22 14.41
C ALA A 57 3.81 -12.74 14.05
N GLY A 58 3.22 -12.43 12.90
CA GLY A 58 3.00 -11.05 12.46
C GLY A 58 1.73 -10.89 11.64
N PHE A 59 1.56 -9.70 11.09
CA PHE A 59 0.46 -9.40 10.17
C PHE A 59 0.86 -8.40 9.09
N SER A 60 0.12 -8.41 7.97
CA SER A 60 0.17 -7.33 6.98
C SER A 60 -1.05 -6.40 7.14
N PHE A 61 -0.81 -5.10 7.27
CA PHE A 61 -1.84 -4.11 7.59
C PHE A 61 -2.38 -3.41 6.34
N HIS A 62 -3.72 -3.31 6.23
CA HIS A 62 -4.38 -2.77 5.04
C HIS A 62 -5.60 -1.85 5.30
N ASP A 63 -5.61 -1.13 6.42
CA ASP A 63 -6.70 -0.22 6.82
C ASP A 63 -6.17 1.21 7.14
N THR A 64 -6.92 1.99 7.91
CA THR A 64 -6.57 3.34 8.38
C THR A 64 -5.64 3.34 9.58
N ALA A 65 -4.84 4.40 9.77
CA ALA A 65 -3.89 4.49 10.87
C ALA A 65 -4.50 4.30 12.28
N ASP A 66 -5.77 4.65 12.50
CA ASP A 66 -6.43 4.43 13.80
C ASP A 66 -6.67 2.92 14.05
N VAL A 67 -7.14 2.20 13.03
CA VAL A 67 -7.34 0.74 13.07
C VAL A 67 -6.02 0.00 13.26
N PHE A 68 -4.90 0.57 12.82
CA PHE A 68 -3.58 -0.01 13.07
C PHE A 68 -3.35 -0.23 14.57
N PHE A 69 -3.61 0.78 15.41
CA PHE A 69 -3.41 0.69 16.85
C PHE A 69 -4.35 -0.33 17.48
N ASP A 70 -5.62 -0.39 17.05
CA ASP A 70 -6.58 -1.38 17.55
C ASP A 70 -6.14 -2.83 17.29
N ILE A 71 -5.47 -3.10 16.16
CA ILE A 71 -4.96 -4.44 15.81
C ILE A 71 -3.62 -4.70 16.48
N PHE A 72 -2.70 -3.74 16.41
CA PHE A 72 -1.35 -3.90 16.91
C PHE A 72 -1.33 -4.05 18.43
N ASP A 73 -2.08 -3.23 19.17
CA ASP A 73 -2.06 -3.24 20.63
C ASP A 73 -2.87 -4.42 21.24
N ALA A 74 -3.55 -5.21 20.39
CA ALA A 74 -4.39 -6.32 20.83
C ALA A 74 -3.65 -7.66 20.97
N TYR A 75 -2.38 -7.74 20.54
CA TYR A 75 -1.56 -8.95 20.63
C TYR A 75 -0.06 -8.60 20.62
N ASP A 76 0.77 -9.48 21.20
CA ASP A 76 2.22 -9.32 21.24
C ASP A 76 2.85 -9.77 19.90
N TRP A 77 2.76 -8.91 18.90
CA TRP A 77 3.26 -9.18 17.55
C TRP A 77 4.79 -9.15 17.48
N ASP A 78 5.39 -10.18 16.88
CA ASP A 78 6.83 -10.21 16.66
C ASP A 78 7.24 -9.28 15.50
N LEU A 79 6.37 -9.09 14.51
CA LEU A 79 6.56 -8.09 13.46
C LEU A 79 5.25 -7.62 12.81
N VAL A 80 5.34 -6.47 12.12
CA VAL A 80 4.27 -5.94 11.28
C VAL A 80 4.80 -5.59 9.90
N GLN A 81 4.03 -5.95 8.87
CA GLN A 81 4.28 -5.58 7.49
C GLN A 81 3.29 -4.49 7.05
N VAL A 82 3.79 -3.35 6.59
CA VAL A 82 2.95 -2.21 6.17
C VAL A 82 3.32 -1.66 4.81
N GLN A 83 2.33 -1.14 4.08
CA GLN A 83 2.58 -0.40 2.86
C GLN A 83 3.01 1.03 3.21
N HIS A 84 4.23 1.40 2.80
CA HIS A 84 4.75 2.76 2.93
C HIS A 84 5.75 3.06 1.81
N ASN A 85 5.68 4.25 1.21
CA ASN A 85 6.68 4.77 0.29
C ASN A 85 6.68 6.30 0.31
N ILE A 86 7.52 6.95 -0.51
CA ILE A 86 7.64 8.42 -0.56
C ILE A 86 6.26 9.12 -0.73
N VAL A 87 5.35 8.49 -1.47
CA VAL A 87 4.04 9.08 -1.84
C VAL A 87 2.91 8.56 -0.95
N ASP A 88 2.83 7.23 -0.79
CA ASP A 88 1.79 6.54 -0.03
C ASP A 88 2.25 6.35 1.44
N ASP A 89 1.75 7.19 2.35
CA ASP A 89 2.07 7.15 3.80
C ASP A 89 0.82 7.22 4.71
N GLU A 90 -0.38 7.09 4.15
CA GLU A 90 -1.63 7.31 4.88
C GLU A 90 -2.11 6.07 5.63
N GLN A 91 -1.93 4.88 5.03
CA GLN A 91 -2.30 3.59 5.64
C GLN A 91 -1.44 3.30 6.87
N ALA A 92 -0.12 3.38 6.72
CA ALA A 92 0.83 3.33 7.81
C ALA A 92 1.75 4.53 7.69
N ASN A 93 1.56 5.48 8.58
CA ASN A 93 2.36 6.69 8.63
C ASN A 93 3.64 6.46 9.46
N PRO A 94 4.61 7.40 9.47
CA PRO A 94 5.82 7.22 10.27
C PRO A 94 5.56 7.01 11.77
N ALA A 95 4.45 7.53 12.32
CA ALA A 95 4.11 7.35 13.72
C ALA A 95 3.63 5.92 14.03
N THR A 96 2.83 5.30 13.17
CA THR A 96 2.41 3.88 13.36
C THR A 96 3.60 2.93 13.26
N ILE A 97 4.53 3.20 12.34
CA ILE A 97 5.76 2.40 12.18
C ILE A 97 6.67 2.56 13.42
N ALA A 98 6.86 3.80 13.88
CA ALA A 98 7.65 4.08 15.08
C ALA A 98 7.03 3.46 16.35
N HIS A 99 5.70 3.47 16.46
CA HIS A 99 4.99 2.82 17.57
C HIS A 99 5.30 1.33 17.61
N ALA A 100 5.14 0.61 16.49
CA ALA A 100 5.41 -0.82 16.43
C ALA A 100 6.85 -1.16 16.84
N ARG A 101 7.83 -0.42 16.31
CA ARG A 101 9.23 -0.58 16.69
C ARG A 101 9.47 -0.29 18.18
N SER A 102 8.82 0.74 18.73
CA SER A 102 8.97 1.09 20.15
C SER A 102 8.46 0.00 21.09
N GLN A 103 7.52 -0.84 20.63
CA GLN A 103 7.02 -2.01 21.35
C GLN A 103 7.87 -3.28 21.12
N GLY A 104 8.97 -3.17 20.35
CA GLY A 104 9.89 -4.28 20.10
C GLY A 104 9.55 -5.14 18.88
N ALA A 105 8.49 -4.81 18.12
CA ALA A 105 8.15 -5.52 16.90
C ALA A 105 9.08 -5.13 15.74
N GLY A 106 9.46 -6.10 14.91
CA GLY A 106 10.14 -5.83 13.66
C GLY A 106 9.23 -5.11 12.67
N THR A 107 9.76 -4.13 11.93
CA THR A 107 8.97 -3.37 10.95
C THR A 107 9.39 -3.69 9.52
N VAL A 108 8.42 -4.15 8.72
CA VAL A 108 8.66 -4.57 7.33
C VAL A 108 7.87 -3.69 6.39
N ILE A 109 8.55 -2.99 5.49
CA ILE A 109 7.92 -2.12 4.49
C ILE A 109 7.69 -2.89 3.19
N MET A 110 6.44 -2.94 2.74
CA MET A 110 6.05 -3.42 1.42
C MET A 110 5.67 -2.27 0.48
N GLU A 111 5.61 -2.59 -0.82
CA GLU A 111 5.33 -1.62 -1.90
C GLU A 111 6.26 -0.38 -1.92
N PRO A 112 7.59 -0.53 -1.70
CA PRO A 112 8.50 0.60 -1.62
C PRO A 112 8.60 1.41 -2.91
N LEU A 113 8.33 0.76 -4.06
CA LEU A 113 8.36 1.36 -5.39
C LEU A 113 6.97 1.44 -6.04
N ARG A 114 5.91 1.11 -5.28
CA ARG A 114 4.52 1.06 -5.73
C ARG A 114 4.31 0.27 -7.04
N GLY A 115 4.66 -1.02 -7.03
CA GLY A 115 4.65 -1.87 -8.23
C GLY A 115 5.59 -1.42 -9.36
N GLY A 116 6.56 -0.57 -9.05
CA GLY A 116 7.50 0.04 -9.99
C GLY A 116 7.03 1.36 -10.60
N SER A 117 5.86 1.89 -10.22
CA SER A 117 5.35 3.16 -10.71
C SER A 117 6.28 4.34 -10.40
N LEU A 118 6.98 4.30 -9.26
CA LEU A 118 7.89 5.36 -8.84
C LEU A 118 9.23 5.37 -9.58
N VAL A 119 9.50 4.34 -10.39
CA VAL A 119 10.80 4.17 -11.08
C VAL A 119 10.69 3.98 -12.59
N ARG A 120 9.51 3.63 -13.13
CA ARG A 120 9.32 3.37 -14.58
C ARG A 120 8.57 4.46 -15.32
N ASN A 121 7.51 5.03 -14.73
CA ASN A 121 6.63 6.01 -15.39
C ASN A 121 6.64 7.33 -14.63
N ILE A 122 7.84 7.89 -14.45
CA ILE A 122 8.03 9.07 -13.62
C ILE A 122 7.54 10.30 -14.40
N PRO A 123 6.68 11.13 -13.80
CA PRO A 123 6.29 12.42 -14.38
C PRO A 123 7.53 13.26 -14.75
N PRO A 124 7.58 13.94 -15.91
CA PRO A 124 8.68 14.83 -16.24
C PRO A 124 8.96 15.87 -15.14
N GLU A 125 7.90 16.44 -14.57
CA GLU A 125 8.00 17.41 -13.48
C GLU A 125 8.61 16.83 -12.20
N VAL A 126 8.52 15.52 -11.98
CA VAL A 126 9.17 14.84 -10.84
C VAL A 126 10.63 14.52 -11.17
N MET A 127 10.93 14.16 -12.42
CA MET A 127 12.31 13.95 -12.86
C MET A 127 13.14 15.23 -12.74
N GLU A 128 12.59 16.37 -13.15
CA GLU A 128 13.23 17.68 -13.01
C GLU A 128 13.62 17.96 -11.55
N ILE A 129 12.77 17.59 -10.58
CA ILE A 129 13.08 17.75 -9.16
C ILE A 129 14.26 16.87 -8.74
N TYR A 130 14.30 15.60 -9.17
CA TYR A 130 15.45 14.74 -8.89
C TYR A 130 16.76 15.26 -9.50
N GLU A 131 16.69 15.90 -10.67
CA GLU A 131 17.83 16.49 -11.37
C GLU A 131 18.39 17.74 -10.69
N MET A 132 17.60 18.39 -9.82
CA MET A 132 18.06 19.51 -8.98
C MET A 132 18.95 19.07 -7.82
N ALA A 133 19.02 17.78 -7.51
CA ALA A 133 19.84 17.28 -6.41
C ALA A 133 21.34 17.51 -6.67
N GLY A 134 22.04 18.06 -5.68
CA GLY A 134 23.50 18.28 -5.77
C GLY A 134 24.29 16.99 -5.97
N ARG A 135 23.71 15.84 -5.57
CA ARG A 135 24.23 14.50 -5.83
C ARG A 135 23.23 13.71 -6.69
N PRO A 136 23.58 13.43 -7.96
CA PRO A 136 22.71 12.62 -8.83
C PRO A 136 22.54 11.21 -8.27
N ARG A 137 21.28 10.76 -8.19
CA ARG A 137 20.91 9.39 -7.85
C ARG A 137 19.81 8.91 -8.78
N LYS A 138 19.71 7.60 -8.96
CA LYS A 138 18.60 7.01 -9.71
C LYS A 138 17.30 7.07 -8.89
N PRO A 139 16.12 7.14 -9.53
CA PRO A 139 14.84 7.12 -8.81
C PRO A 139 14.66 5.95 -7.84
N VAL A 140 15.14 4.75 -8.21
CA VAL A 140 15.11 3.58 -7.31
C VAL A 140 15.92 3.79 -6.05
N GLU A 141 17.07 4.45 -6.16
CA GLU A 141 17.93 4.76 -5.02
C GLU A 141 17.27 5.79 -4.10
N TRP A 142 16.64 6.83 -4.66
CA TRP A 142 15.85 7.79 -3.88
C TRP A 142 14.75 7.11 -3.07
N CYS A 143 13.98 6.22 -3.70
CA CYS A 143 12.88 5.50 -3.05
C CYS A 143 13.36 4.58 -1.93
N LEU A 144 14.45 3.84 -2.15
CA LEU A 144 14.98 2.91 -1.15
C LEU A 144 15.67 3.65 0.00
N ARG A 145 16.47 4.68 -0.29
CA ARG A 145 17.15 5.46 0.75
C ARG A 145 16.16 6.23 1.62
N TYR A 146 15.07 6.77 1.06
CA TYR A 146 14.01 7.38 1.86
C TYR A 146 13.51 6.44 2.97
N LEU A 147 13.34 5.15 2.65
CA LEU A 147 12.88 4.15 3.61
C LEU A 147 13.97 3.72 4.59
N TRP A 148 15.21 3.56 4.13
CA TRP A 148 16.33 3.17 5.00
C TRP A 148 16.80 4.28 5.92
N ASP A 149 16.49 5.54 5.60
CA ASP A 149 16.76 6.70 6.45
C ASP A 149 15.76 6.80 7.63
N MET A 150 14.65 6.05 7.58
CA MET A 150 13.71 5.97 8.70
C MET A 150 14.25 5.02 9.76
N ASP A 151 14.67 5.55 10.93
CA ASP A 151 15.09 4.76 12.10
C ASP A 151 14.10 3.65 12.50
N ALA A 152 12.82 3.89 12.19
CA ALA A 152 11.73 3.01 12.51
C ALA A 152 11.59 1.79 11.58
N VAL A 153 12.38 1.67 10.50
CA VAL A 153 12.28 0.65 9.45
C VAL A 153 13.40 -0.38 9.57
N ASP A 154 13.05 -1.65 9.77
CA ASP A 154 14.02 -2.76 9.82
C ASP A 154 14.27 -3.40 8.45
N VAL A 155 13.20 -3.63 7.68
CA VAL A 155 13.26 -4.36 6.40
C VAL A 155 12.46 -3.65 5.34
N VAL A 156 13.02 -3.55 4.12
CA VAL A 156 12.31 -3.06 2.94
C VAL A 156 12.20 -4.18 1.90
N LEU A 157 10.98 -4.59 1.58
CA LEU A 157 10.70 -5.63 0.60
C LEU A 157 10.73 -5.07 -0.83
N SER A 158 11.89 -5.15 -1.48
CA SER A 158 12.07 -4.71 -2.85
C SER A 158 11.76 -5.81 -3.86
N GLY A 159 10.60 -5.73 -4.53
CA GLY A 159 10.21 -6.65 -5.59
C GLY A 159 10.96 -6.38 -6.90
N MET A 160 11.58 -7.42 -7.47
CA MET A 160 12.42 -7.34 -8.68
C MET A 160 12.02 -8.41 -9.69
N SER A 161 12.07 -8.08 -10.98
CA SER A 161 11.70 -8.97 -12.09
C SER A 161 12.90 -9.36 -12.97
N SER A 162 14.09 -8.83 -12.70
CA SER A 162 15.31 -9.12 -13.46
C SER A 162 16.55 -9.20 -12.58
N ILE A 163 17.54 -9.99 -12.99
CA ILE A 163 18.84 -10.07 -12.30
C ILE A 163 19.59 -8.72 -12.32
N SER A 164 19.36 -7.86 -13.32
CA SER A 164 19.90 -6.51 -13.35
C SER A 164 19.35 -5.64 -12.22
N GLU A 165 18.03 -5.68 -11.97
CA GLU A 165 17.42 -4.97 -10.84
C GLU A 165 17.97 -5.51 -9.50
N VAL A 166 18.17 -6.83 -9.39
CA VAL A 166 18.80 -7.46 -8.21
C VAL A 166 20.21 -6.91 -7.96
N LYS A 167 21.06 -6.89 -8.99
CA LYS A 167 22.43 -6.39 -8.87
C LYS A 167 22.46 -4.89 -8.51
N GLU A 168 21.55 -4.11 -9.08
CA GLU A 168 21.43 -2.67 -8.78
C GLU A 168 21.00 -2.43 -7.33
N ASN A 169 19.95 -3.10 -6.87
CA ASN A 169 19.45 -2.93 -5.51
C ASN A 169 20.47 -3.40 -4.46
N ILE A 170 21.19 -4.51 -4.71
CA ILE A 170 22.27 -4.96 -3.83
C ILE A 170 23.38 -3.90 -3.78
N LYS A 171 23.78 -3.33 -4.92
CA LYS A 171 24.80 -2.29 -4.96
C LYS A 171 24.39 -1.05 -4.15
N ILE A 172 23.12 -0.64 -4.26
CA ILE A 172 22.56 0.50 -3.52
C ILE A 172 22.53 0.19 -2.01
N ALA A 173 21.99 -0.97 -1.62
CA ALA A 173 21.90 -1.42 -0.23
C ALA A 173 23.27 -1.62 0.46
N SER A 174 24.30 -1.98 -0.32
CA SER A 174 25.66 -2.15 0.20
C SER A 174 26.42 -0.83 0.37
N SER A 175 25.83 0.32 0.01
CA SER A 175 26.46 1.64 0.10
C SER A 175 25.91 2.43 1.30
N PRO A 176 26.72 2.73 2.33
CA PRO A 176 26.28 3.35 3.58
C PRO A 176 26.08 4.87 3.45
N GLU A 177 25.48 5.34 2.37
CA GLU A 177 25.23 6.77 2.17
C GLU A 177 23.95 7.19 2.88
N GLU A 178 24.13 8.11 3.82
CA GLU A 178 23.05 8.83 4.49
C GLU A 178 22.49 9.92 3.58
N LEU A 179 21.22 10.26 3.79
CA LEU A 179 20.60 11.40 3.14
C LEU A 179 21.01 12.69 3.86
N THR A 180 21.27 13.73 3.08
CA THR A 180 21.52 15.08 3.62
C THR A 180 20.22 15.87 3.75
N GLU A 181 20.24 17.04 4.40
CA GLU A 181 19.06 17.92 4.43
C GLU A 181 18.63 18.37 3.03
N ASP A 182 19.58 18.57 2.11
CA ASP A 182 19.27 18.88 0.71
C ASP A 182 18.54 17.70 0.04
N ASP A 183 18.99 16.47 0.31
CA ASP A 183 18.33 15.25 -0.17
C ASP A 183 16.89 15.13 0.38
N HIS A 184 16.67 15.47 1.65
CA HIS A 184 15.33 15.54 2.23
C HIS A 184 14.47 16.62 1.60
N ALA A 185 15.03 17.78 1.26
CA ALA A 185 14.31 18.82 0.52
C ALA A 185 13.82 18.31 -0.84
N ILE A 186 14.67 17.60 -1.59
CA ILE A 186 14.32 16.95 -2.85
C ILE A 186 13.17 15.95 -2.64
N LEU A 187 13.26 15.07 -1.64
CA LEU A 187 12.22 14.08 -1.35
C LEU A 187 10.87 14.71 -0.96
N ARG A 188 10.88 15.80 -0.18
CA ARG A 188 9.67 16.58 0.15
C ARG A 188 9.02 17.16 -1.11
N GLU A 189 9.82 17.72 -2.02
CA GLU A 189 9.32 18.27 -3.28
C GLU A 189 8.79 17.20 -4.23
N VAL A 190 9.47 16.05 -4.34
CA VAL A 190 8.98 14.88 -5.10
C VAL A 190 7.62 14.42 -4.58
N LYS A 191 7.49 14.25 -3.26
CA LYS A 191 6.23 13.87 -2.62
C LYS A 191 5.12 14.88 -2.92
N ARG A 192 5.42 16.17 -2.79
CA ARG A 192 4.48 17.26 -3.12
C ARG A 192 4.04 17.19 -4.58
N ALA A 193 4.98 17.05 -5.52
CA ALA A 193 4.70 16.99 -6.94
C ALA A 193 3.78 15.81 -7.31
N TYR A 194 4.03 14.61 -6.78
CA TYR A 194 3.12 13.48 -6.95
C TYR A 194 1.73 13.76 -6.35
N ARG A 195 1.65 14.30 -5.13
CA ARG A 195 0.35 14.53 -4.46
C ARG A 195 -0.53 15.58 -5.15
N MET A 196 0.08 16.63 -5.69
CA MET A 196 -0.63 17.66 -6.44
C MET A 196 -1.14 17.17 -7.80
N ARG A 197 -0.57 16.08 -8.32
CA ARG A 197 -0.93 15.51 -9.61
C ARG A 197 -2.25 14.74 -9.51
N LYS A 198 -3.36 15.46 -9.65
CA LYS A 198 -4.72 14.92 -9.75
C LYS A 198 -5.43 15.54 -10.94
N THR A 199 -6.26 14.74 -11.61
CA THR A 199 -7.07 15.21 -12.74
C THR A 199 -8.49 15.56 -12.32
N VAL A 200 -8.99 14.97 -11.23
CA VAL A 200 -10.31 15.24 -10.65
C VAL A 200 -10.12 15.87 -9.28
N PRO A 201 -10.73 17.04 -8.98
CA PRO A 201 -10.65 17.69 -7.68
C PRO A 201 -11.58 17.04 -6.65
N CYS A 202 -11.64 15.70 -6.62
CA CYS A 202 -12.42 14.98 -5.62
C CYS A 202 -11.79 15.14 -4.24
N SER A 203 -12.63 15.41 -3.24
CA SER A 203 -12.24 15.46 -1.83
C SER A 203 -12.67 14.21 -1.04
N GLU A 204 -13.19 13.20 -1.74
CA GLU A 204 -13.65 11.92 -1.16
C GLU A 204 -14.70 12.08 -0.04
N CYS A 205 -15.48 13.17 -0.08
CA CYS A 205 -16.45 13.54 0.97
C CYS A 205 -17.71 12.67 1.06
N GLY A 206 -17.95 11.79 0.09
CA GLY A 206 -19.11 10.88 0.10
C GLY A 206 -20.49 11.49 -0.21
N TYR A 207 -20.62 12.79 -0.49
CA TYR A 207 -21.92 13.44 -0.81
C TYR A 207 -22.63 12.85 -2.04
N CYS A 208 -21.88 12.20 -2.93
CA CYS A 208 -22.40 11.50 -4.10
C CYS A 208 -22.92 10.08 -3.80
N MET A 209 -22.78 9.62 -2.54
CA MET A 209 -23.15 8.27 -2.10
C MET A 209 -24.42 8.28 -1.24
N PRO A 210 -25.20 7.18 -1.24
CA PRO A 210 -25.04 5.98 -2.08
C PRO A 210 -25.44 6.24 -3.54
N CYS A 211 -24.74 5.61 -4.48
CA CYS A 211 -25.14 5.60 -5.89
C CYS A 211 -26.29 4.58 -6.10
N PRO A 212 -27.37 4.92 -6.82
CA PRO A 212 -28.47 3.98 -7.07
C PRO A 212 -28.05 2.76 -7.90
N GLU A 213 -26.97 2.87 -8.69
CA GLU A 213 -26.40 1.77 -9.48
C GLU A 213 -25.37 0.93 -8.69
N GLY A 214 -25.14 1.24 -7.41
CA GLY A 214 -24.14 0.56 -6.57
C GLY A 214 -22.69 0.96 -6.82
N VAL A 215 -22.42 1.92 -7.71
CA VAL A 215 -21.06 2.40 -8.01
C VAL A 215 -20.42 3.07 -6.78
N ASP A 216 -19.20 2.67 -6.44
CA ASP A 216 -18.38 3.36 -5.45
C ASP A 216 -17.70 4.57 -6.11
N ILE A 217 -18.42 5.68 -6.14
CA ILE A 217 -18.01 6.89 -6.86
C ILE A 217 -16.67 7.44 -6.36
N PRO A 218 -16.47 7.69 -5.04
CA PRO A 218 -15.19 8.21 -4.54
C PRO A 218 -14.01 7.32 -4.93
N ARG A 219 -14.13 5.99 -4.77
CA ARG A 219 -13.05 5.06 -5.08
C ARG A 219 -12.70 5.05 -6.56
N ASN A 220 -13.68 5.10 -7.46
CA ASN A 220 -13.42 5.20 -8.89
C ASN A 220 -12.73 6.52 -9.26
N LEU A 221 -13.14 7.66 -8.69
CA LEU A 221 -12.46 8.94 -8.94
C LEU A 221 -11.02 8.94 -8.40
N ARG A 222 -10.76 8.28 -7.26
CA ARG A 222 -9.40 8.06 -6.74
C ARG A 222 -8.57 7.22 -7.70
N LEU A 223 -9.11 6.13 -8.24
CA LEU A 223 -8.45 5.30 -9.25
C LEU A 223 -8.09 6.10 -10.51
N LEU A 224 -8.97 6.98 -10.96
CA LEU A 224 -8.70 7.87 -12.08
C LEU A 224 -7.54 8.81 -11.75
N ASN A 225 -7.55 9.44 -10.57
CA ASN A 225 -6.45 10.28 -10.12
C ASN A 225 -5.12 9.52 -10.04
N ASP A 226 -5.12 8.28 -9.57
CA ASP A 226 -3.92 7.43 -9.52
C ASP A 226 -3.31 7.16 -10.90
N ILE A 227 -4.13 6.98 -11.95
CA ILE A 227 -3.63 6.81 -13.31
C ILE A 227 -2.79 8.02 -13.74
N TYR A 228 -3.28 9.23 -13.45
CA TYR A 228 -2.59 10.46 -13.83
C TYR A 228 -1.40 10.73 -12.90
N ARG A 229 -1.56 10.52 -11.59
CA ARG A 229 -0.51 10.66 -10.59
C ARG A 229 0.73 9.85 -10.96
N PHE A 230 0.54 8.58 -11.31
CA PHE A 230 1.63 7.62 -11.54
C PHE A 230 1.87 7.27 -13.01
N MET A 231 1.22 7.95 -13.95
CA MET A 231 1.24 7.67 -15.40
C MET A 231 1.08 6.19 -15.74
N SER A 232 0.26 5.47 -14.98
CA SER A 232 0.17 4.01 -15.09
C SER A 232 -1.22 3.50 -14.81
N THR A 233 -1.68 2.58 -15.66
CA THR A 233 -2.93 1.85 -15.43
C THR A 233 -2.71 0.51 -14.73
N ARG A 234 -1.45 0.07 -14.51
CA ARG A 234 -1.17 -1.31 -14.08
C ARG A 234 -1.77 -1.65 -12.72
N GLY A 235 -1.44 -0.88 -11.68
CA GLY A 235 -1.97 -1.10 -10.32
C GLY A 235 -3.48 -0.87 -10.27
N VAL A 236 -3.94 0.19 -10.94
CA VAL A 236 -5.36 0.57 -11.02
C VAL A 236 -6.21 -0.52 -11.69
N ARG A 237 -5.73 -1.19 -12.74
CA ARG A 237 -6.44 -2.31 -13.39
C ARG A 237 -6.61 -3.49 -12.44
N THR A 238 -5.59 -3.81 -11.65
CA THR A 238 -5.69 -4.87 -10.63
C THR A 238 -6.76 -4.51 -9.61
N GLU A 239 -6.72 -3.29 -9.06
CA GLU A 239 -7.72 -2.88 -8.10
C GLU A 239 -9.14 -2.89 -8.70
N TYR A 240 -9.34 -2.25 -9.85
CA TYR A 240 -10.63 -2.15 -10.52
C TYR A 240 -11.23 -3.51 -10.90
N ARG A 241 -10.42 -4.45 -11.40
CA ARG A 241 -10.92 -5.72 -11.96
C ARG A 241 -10.92 -6.88 -10.97
N LYS A 242 -10.02 -6.89 -9.98
CA LYS A 242 -9.82 -8.04 -9.08
C LYS A 242 -10.22 -7.77 -7.64
N ILE A 243 -10.14 -6.53 -7.18
CA ILE A 243 -10.35 -6.17 -5.77
C ILE A 243 -11.71 -5.48 -5.58
N MET A 244 -12.04 -4.54 -6.47
CA MET A 244 -13.32 -3.84 -6.47
C MET A 244 -14.46 -4.78 -6.92
N GLY A 245 -15.57 -4.74 -6.18
CA GLY A 245 -16.76 -5.51 -6.47
C GLY A 245 -17.34 -5.14 -7.85
N GLU A 246 -17.97 -6.09 -8.54
CA GLU A 246 -18.45 -5.85 -9.90
C GLU A 246 -19.46 -4.71 -9.98
N ALA A 247 -20.38 -4.61 -9.00
CA ALA A 247 -21.37 -3.53 -8.89
C ALA A 247 -20.75 -2.14 -8.60
N GLU A 248 -19.59 -2.11 -7.93
CA GLU A 248 -18.93 -0.87 -7.50
C GLU A 248 -18.24 -0.14 -8.65
N ARG A 249 -18.06 -0.80 -9.80
CA ARG A 249 -17.25 -0.30 -10.93
C ARG A 249 -17.92 0.82 -11.70
N ALA A 250 -17.11 1.75 -12.20
CA ALA A 250 -17.56 2.84 -13.07
C ALA A 250 -18.34 2.39 -14.31
N SER A 251 -18.14 1.15 -14.79
CA SER A 251 -18.89 0.56 -15.92
C SER A 251 -20.39 0.44 -15.67
N ASN A 252 -20.86 0.45 -14.42
CA ASN A 252 -22.29 0.40 -14.10
C ASN A 252 -22.96 1.77 -14.05
N CYS A 253 -22.20 2.86 -14.26
CA CYS A 253 -22.78 4.20 -14.25
C CYS A 253 -23.78 4.37 -15.41
N SER A 254 -25.06 4.55 -15.08
CA SER A 254 -26.13 4.82 -16.04
C SER A 254 -26.17 6.29 -16.52
N GLY A 255 -25.42 7.18 -15.87
CA GLY A 255 -25.44 8.62 -16.15
C GLY A 255 -26.67 9.34 -15.62
N CYS A 256 -27.35 8.80 -14.60
CA CYS A 256 -28.61 9.33 -14.07
C CYS A 256 -28.51 10.72 -13.40
N GLY A 257 -27.30 11.17 -13.04
CA GLY A 257 -27.08 12.50 -12.43
C GLY A 257 -27.43 12.60 -10.94
N SER A 258 -27.77 11.50 -10.26
CA SER A 258 -28.08 11.53 -8.81
C SER A 258 -26.90 12.00 -7.94
N CYS A 259 -25.67 11.88 -8.43
CA CYS A 259 -24.44 12.29 -7.77
C CYS A 259 -24.09 13.79 -7.93
N MET A 260 -24.91 14.56 -8.65
CA MET A 260 -24.66 15.99 -8.90
C MET A 260 -24.71 16.93 -7.67
N PRO A 261 -25.19 16.56 -6.47
CA PRO A 261 -24.96 17.33 -5.24
C PRO A 261 -23.48 17.46 -4.80
N CYS A 262 -22.53 17.12 -5.67
CA CYS A 262 -21.10 17.23 -5.42
C CYS A 262 -20.71 18.69 -5.11
N PRO A 263 -20.19 19.00 -3.90
CA PRO A 263 -19.80 20.36 -3.55
C PRO A 263 -18.61 20.89 -4.37
N GLN A 264 -17.86 19.98 -5.01
CA GLN A 264 -16.73 20.32 -5.89
C GLN A 264 -17.16 20.55 -7.35
N MET A 265 -18.47 20.51 -7.65
CA MET A 265 -19.04 20.71 -8.99
C MET A 265 -18.42 19.80 -10.07
N ILE A 266 -18.08 18.56 -9.69
CA ILE A 266 -17.51 17.58 -10.60
C ILE A 266 -18.63 16.99 -11.47
N ASP A 267 -18.43 16.92 -12.79
CA ASP A 267 -19.24 16.09 -13.68
C ASP A 267 -18.87 14.62 -13.49
N ILE A 268 -19.38 14.04 -12.40
CA ILE A 268 -19.07 12.68 -11.97
C ILE A 268 -19.39 11.65 -13.07
N PRO A 269 -20.55 11.68 -13.74
CA PRO A 269 -20.83 10.75 -14.85
C PRO A 269 -19.77 10.77 -15.96
N SER A 270 -19.32 11.95 -16.40
CA SER A 270 -18.26 12.05 -17.41
C SER A 270 -16.93 11.47 -16.92
N GLU A 271 -16.56 11.77 -15.67
CA GLU A 271 -15.30 11.28 -15.07
C GLU A 271 -15.29 9.75 -14.90
N LEU A 272 -16.41 9.15 -14.48
CA LEU A 272 -16.57 7.70 -14.40
C LEU A 272 -16.47 7.05 -15.79
N ARG A 273 -17.09 7.65 -16.81
CA ARG A 273 -16.98 7.17 -18.20
C ARG A 273 -15.52 7.20 -18.68
N ARG A 274 -14.79 8.30 -18.39
CA ARG A 274 -13.37 8.46 -18.72
C ARG A 274 -12.50 7.39 -18.05
N LEU A 275 -12.80 7.02 -16.80
CA LEU A 275 -12.13 5.91 -16.13
C LEU A 275 -12.39 4.58 -16.83
N HIS A 276 -13.66 4.27 -17.10
CA HIS A 276 -14.04 3.01 -17.75
C HIS A 276 -13.36 2.87 -19.12
N GLU A 277 -13.36 3.93 -19.95
CA GLU A 277 -12.68 3.92 -21.26
C GLU A 277 -11.17 3.64 -21.15
N LYS A 278 -10.50 4.17 -20.11
CA LYS A 278 -9.08 3.91 -19.86
C LYS A 278 -8.82 2.48 -19.41
N LEU A 279 -9.75 1.88 -18.66
CA LEU A 279 -9.57 0.57 -18.05
C LEU A 279 -10.17 -0.58 -18.86
N GLY A 280 -11.06 -0.32 -19.82
CA GLY A 280 -11.81 -1.35 -20.55
C GLY A 280 -12.54 -2.25 -19.58
#